data_AF-A0A351BL53-F1
#
_entry.id   AF-A0A351BL53-F1
#
_cell.length_a   1.000
_cell.length_b   1.000
_cell.length_c   1.000
_cell.angle_alpha   90.00
_cell.angle_beta   90.00
_cell.angle_gamma   90.00
#
_symmetry.space_group_name_H-M   'P 1'
#
loop_
_entity.id
_entity.type
_entity.pdbx_description
1 polymer ?
#
loop_
_entity_poly.entity_id
_entity_poly.type
_entity_poly.pdbx_seq_one_letter_code
_entity_poly.pdbx_strand_id
1 'polypeptide(L)'
;MPEYLAPGVYVEETSFRAKSIEGVGTSTTAFVGPARKGPFRATTDAQEVPEMLTSFGDFERIYGGISDLSLSGGSPGTNYLAHAVRAFFNEGGSRLYVSRVVGAGAAAASGAITPAGTAAAEAAAFVARFPGSLGNGLVVVREVLTPVAATAMVNAPTGTLLVTGAGGTTAYHLKVGNDWRPATDPTAAAEVAATLAADTPRIVSLLVVAIDADGEDLSFEGLGFDRSHPAWVGHFMSATPARRADHLQNMFAITVGGNVSALELHTALFAGAATNAAGQLERGIPLAGGLDGAAPVAANYSLALGELSGLEDISIVAAPGSSAFGETQEINNLLIAHAESRRAYRIAVLDLPRDQTPGQART
;
A
#
# COMPACT_ATOMS: atom_id res chain seq x y z
N MET A 1 33.83 -2.62 -43.56
CA MET A 1 34.49 -3.54 -44.50
C MET A 1 35.98 -3.47 -44.19
N PRO A 2 36.67 -4.58 -43.88
CA PRO A 2 38.10 -4.52 -43.60
C PRO A 2 38.85 -4.22 -44.90
N GLU A 3 39.83 -3.31 -44.84
CA GLU A 3 40.68 -2.96 -45.96
C GLU A 3 42.04 -3.65 -45.78
N TYR A 4 42.36 -4.60 -46.67
CA TYR A 4 43.58 -5.42 -46.57
C TYR A 4 44.68 -4.84 -47.48
N LEU A 5 45.81 -4.44 -46.88
CA LEU A 5 46.89 -3.69 -47.54
C LEU A 5 48.00 -4.55 -48.21
N ALA A 6 47.80 -5.85 -48.39
CA ALA A 6 48.76 -6.70 -49.11
C ALA A 6 48.07 -7.88 -49.84
N PRO A 7 48.61 -8.36 -50.98
CA PRO A 7 48.07 -9.53 -51.67
C PRO A 7 48.32 -10.81 -50.86
N GLY A 8 47.26 -11.54 -50.51
CA GLY A 8 47.32 -12.81 -49.78
C GLY A 8 45.96 -13.52 -49.72
N VAL A 9 45.96 -14.78 -49.30
CA VAL A 9 44.72 -15.53 -48.99
C VAL A 9 44.36 -15.25 -47.53
N TYR A 10 43.25 -14.57 -47.29
CA TYR A 10 42.73 -14.29 -45.96
C TYR A 10 41.53 -15.19 -45.68
N VAL A 11 41.60 -15.94 -44.57
CA VAL A 11 40.47 -16.72 -44.07
C VAL A 11 39.72 -15.84 -43.07
N GLU A 12 38.50 -15.44 -43.42
CA GLU A 12 37.59 -14.76 -42.50
C GLU A 12 36.73 -15.81 -41.78
N GLU A 13 37.07 -16.12 -40.55
CA GLU A 13 36.20 -16.94 -39.70
C GLU A 13 35.02 -16.10 -39.22
N THR A 14 33.94 -16.12 -40.00
CA THR A 14 32.63 -15.72 -39.47
C THR A 14 32.22 -16.77 -38.44
N SER A 15 32.12 -16.38 -37.17
CA SER A 15 31.61 -17.25 -36.11
C SER A 15 30.26 -17.84 -36.54
N PHE A 16 30.21 -19.14 -36.81
CA PHE A 16 29.01 -19.91 -37.19
C PHE A 16 28.21 -20.37 -35.96
N ARG A 17 28.50 -19.84 -34.77
CA ARG A 17 27.62 -20.05 -33.63
C ARG A 17 26.37 -19.22 -33.92
N ALA A 18 25.32 -19.87 -34.44
CA ALA A 18 23.97 -19.34 -34.35
C ALA A 18 23.81 -18.82 -32.92
N LYS A 19 23.32 -17.58 -32.74
CA LYS A 19 22.86 -17.17 -31.42
C LYS A 19 21.99 -18.31 -30.92
N SER A 20 22.40 -18.96 -29.82
CA SER A 20 21.55 -19.95 -29.17
C SER A 20 20.20 -19.27 -29.02
N ILE A 21 19.16 -19.91 -29.53
CA ILE A 21 17.79 -19.49 -29.23
C ILE A 21 17.69 -19.66 -27.73
N GLU A 22 17.81 -18.56 -26.99
CA GLU A 22 17.48 -18.56 -25.58
C GLU A 22 16.03 -19.04 -25.50
N GLY A 23 15.80 -20.07 -24.69
CA GLY A 23 14.44 -20.45 -24.33
C GLY A 23 13.84 -19.25 -23.61
N VAL A 24 13.03 -18.47 -24.31
CA VAL A 24 12.25 -17.41 -23.69
C VAL A 24 11.27 -18.10 -22.76
N GLY A 25 11.26 -17.73 -21.48
CA GLY A 25 10.34 -18.30 -20.51
C GLY A 25 8.91 -18.04 -20.96
N THR A 26 8.23 -19.05 -21.51
CA THR A 26 6.86 -18.94 -22.03
C THR A 26 5.80 -18.90 -20.92
N SER A 27 6.21 -18.73 -19.66
CA SER A 27 5.37 -18.96 -18.48
C SER A 27 5.11 -17.70 -17.65
N THR A 28 5.67 -16.55 -18.03
CA THR A 28 5.44 -15.30 -17.31
C THR A 28 4.30 -14.54 -17.96
N THR A 29 3.20 -14.44 -17.25
CA THR A 29 2.00 -13.75 -17.70
C THR A 29 1.89 -12.40 -16.99
N ALA A 30 1.26 -11.43 -17.64
CA ALA A 30 0.84 -10.19 -17.01
C ALA A 30 -0.65 -9.95 -17.23
N PHE A 31 -1.38 -9.65 -16.16
CA PHE A 31 -2.77 -9.24 -16.23
C PHE A 31 -2.92 -7.76 -15.92
N VAL A 32 -3.82 -7.12 -16.66
CA VAL A 32 -4.13 -5.69 -16.52
C VAL A 32 -5.64 -5.54 -16.29
N GLY A 33 -6.04 -4.91 -15.19
CA GLY A 33 -7.46 -4.71 -14.93
C GLY A 33 -7.75 -4.03 -13.60
N PRO A 34 -9.03 -3.72 -13.33
CA PRO A 34 -9.43 -3.15 -12.06
C PRO A 34 -9.26 -4.14 -10.91
N ALA A 35 -8.84 -3.63 -9.76
CA ALA A 35 -8.73 -4.38 -8.50
C ALA A 35 -9.20 -3.53 -7.33
N ARG A 36 -9.48 -4.17 -6.18
CA ARG A 36 -10.10 -3.51 -5.01
C ARG A 36 -9.14 -2.65 -4.21
N LYS A 37 -7.86 -3.01 -4.18
CA LYS A 37 -6.78 -2.22 -3.59
C LYS A 37 -5.47 -2.41 -4.35
N GLY A 38 -4.40 -1.82 -3.85
CA GLY A 38 -3.04 -2.01 -4.37
C GLY A 38 -2.51 -0.83 -5.18
N PRO A 39 -1.19 -0.82 -5.45
CA PRO A 39 -0.52 0.23 -6.20
C PRO A 39 -1.04 0.31 -7.63
N PHE A 40 -0.99 1.51 -8.19
CA PHE A 40 -1.37 1.79 -9.57
C PHE A 40 -0.65 3.04 -10.07
N ARG A 41 -0.39 3.09 -11.37
CA ARG A 41 0.16 4.25 -12.05
C ARG A 41 -0.92 5.30 -12.25
N ALA A 42 -0.84 6.37 -11.45
CA ALA A 42 -1.77 7.48 -11.55
C ALA A 42 -1.49 8.40 -12.75
N THR A 43 -0.22 8.55 -13.13
CA THR A 43 0.21 9.42 -14.23
C THR A 43 1.39 8.80 -14.99
N THR A 44 1.74 9.35 -16.15
CA THR A 44 2.92 8.92 -16.91
C THR A 44 4.23 9.04 -16.13
N ASP A 45 4.30 9.94 -15.15
CA ASP A 45 5.53 10.18 -14.37
C ASP A 45 5.56 9.40 -13.04
N ALA A 46 4.41 8.89 -12.58
CA ALA A 46 4.28 8.13 -11.35
C ALA A 46 4.50 6.63 -11.59
N GLN A 47 5.72 6.24 -11.95
CA GLN A 47 6.03 4.85 -12.28
C GLN A 47 5.89 3.94 -11.04
N GLU A 48 5.07 2.90 -11.18
CA GLU A 48 4.97 1.78 -10.26
C GLU A 48 5.53 0.52 -10.92
N VAL A 49 6.17 -0.34 -10.12
CA VAL A 49 6.70 -1.63 -10.60
C VAL A 49 5.86 -2.75 -9.97
N PRO A 50 5.08 -3.50 -10.77
CA PRO A 50 4.33 -4.65 -10.29
C PRO A 50 5.23 -5.71 -9.64
N GLU A 51 4.75 -6.28 -8.54
CA GLU A 51 5.41 -7.44 -7.94
C GLU A 51 5.09 -8.71 -8.72
N MET A 52 6.06 -9.63 -8.74
CA MET A 52 5.82 -10.98 -9.25
C MET A 52 5.02 -11.76 -8.22
N LEU A 53 3.82 -12.18 -8.62
CA LEU A 53 2.93 -13.02 -7.84
C LEU A 53 3.20 -14.49 -8.18
N THR A 54 3.23 -15.33 -7.16
CA THR A 54 3.47 -16.78 -7.29
C THR A 54 2.28 -17.62 -6.81
N SER A 55 1.27 -16.98 -6.24
CA SER A 55 0.06 -17.62 -5.76
C SER A 55 -1.13 -16.65 -5.80
N PHE A 56 -2.35 -17.19 -5.70
CA PHE A 56 -3.54 -16.36 -5.52
C PHE A 56 -3.53 -15.59 -4.18
N GLY A 57 -2.91 -16.16 -3.13
CA GLY A 57 -2.75 -15.45 -1.85
C GLY A 57 -1.88 -14.19 -1.95
N ASP A 58 -0.87 -14.18 -2.83
CA ASP A 58 -0.10 -12.96 -3.12
C ASP A 58 -0.99 -11.88 -3.75
N PHE A 59 -1.89 -12.28 -4.64
CA PHE A 59 -2.85 -11.37 -5.26
C PHE A 59 -3.82 -10.80 -4.23
N GLU A 60 -4.45 -11.62 -3.39
CA GLU A 60 -5.40 -11.16 -2.37
C GLU A 60 -4.74 -10.17 -1.41
N ARG A 61 -3.51 -10.47 -0.98
CA ARG A 61 -2.73 -9.61 -0.09
C ARG A 61 -2.44 -8.24 -0.70
N ILE A 62 -2.13 -8.13 -2.00
CA ILE A 62 -1.73 -6.87 -2.64
C ILE A 62 -2.91 -6.12 -3.25
N TYR A 63 -3.78 -6.83 -3.99
CA TYR A 63 -4.82 -6.27 -4.84
C TYR A 63 -6.24 -6.46 -4.31
N GLY A 64 -6.40 -7.26 -3.25
CA GLY A 64 -7.68 -7.57 -2.61
C GLY A 64 -8.32 -8.86 -3.13
N GLY A 65 -9.36 -9.32 -2.43
CA GLY A 65 -10.05 -10.58 -2.70
C GLY A 65 -10.95 -10.58 -3.95
N ILE A 66 -11.69 -11.68 -4.10
CA ILE A 66 -12.55 -11.96 -5.27
C ILE A 66 -13.87 -11.18 -5.28
N SER A 67 -14.22 -10.52 -4.18
CA SER A 67 -15.43 -9.71 -4.04
C SER A 67 -15.56 -8.70 -5.19
N ASP A 68 -16.81 -8.35 -5.49
CA ASP A 68 -17.12 -7.38 -6.54
C ASP A 68 -16.61 -5.98 -6.20
N LEU A 69 -16.26 -5.22 -7.24
CA LEU A 69 -15.99 -3.79 -7.18
C LEU A 69 -17.29 -2.98 -7.19
N SER A 70 -17.29 -1.84 -6.52
CA SER A 70 -18.37 -0.87 -6.52
C SER A 70 -18.10 0.23 -7.55
N LEU A 71 -18.02 -0.15 -8.84
CA LEU A 71 -17.79 0.80 -9.92
C LEU A 71 -19.04 1.65 -10.18
N SER A 72 -18.85 2.97 -10.29
CA SER A 72 -19.93 3.89 -10.64
C SER A 72 -20.26 3.88 -12.13
N GLY A 73 -21.46 4.36 -12.50
CA GLY A 73 -21.88 4.47 -13.91
C GLY A 73 -22.53 3.21 -14.49
N GLY A 74 -23.08 2.32 -13.66
CA GLY A 74 -23.87 1.16 -14.11
C GLY A 74 -23.04 0.04 -14.74
N SER A 75 -21.71 0.08 -14.58
CA SER A 75 -20.83 -0.96 -15.09
C SER A 75 -20.87 -2.22 -14.22
N PRO A 76 -20.59 -3.39 -14.80
CA PRO A 76 -20.53 -4.64 -14.07
C PRO A 76 -19.48 -4.56 -12.95
N GLY A 77 -19.91 -4.81 -11.71
CA GLY A 77 -19.02 -4.82 -10.55
C GLY A 77 -18.15 -6.07 -10.44
N THR A 78 -18.41 -7.10 -11.24
CA THR A 78 -17.69 -8.38 -11.13
C THR A 78 -16.19 -8.20 -11.29
N ASN A 79 -15.43 -8.70 -10.31
CA ASN A 79 -13.97 -8.61 -10.29
C ASN A 79 -13.34 -9.69 -11.20
N TYR A 80 -13.51 -9.53 -12.51
CA TYR A 80 -12.99 -10.46 -13.52
C TYR A 80 -11.48 -10.68 -13.41
N LEU A 81 -10.73 -9.65 -13.02
CA LEU A 81 -9.29 -9.77 -12.78
C LEU A 81 -9.02 -10.82 -11.69
N ALA A 82 -9.62 -10.68 -10.51
CA ALA A 82 -9.42 -11.65 -9.43
C ALA A 82 -9.84 -13.08 -9.81
N HIS A 83 -10.96 -13.23 -10.54
CA HIS A 83 -11.39 -14.53 -11.05
C HIS A 83 -10.38 -15.14 -12.03
N ALA A 84 -9.84 -14.34 -12.95
CA ALA A 84 -8.84 -14.78 -13.91
C ALA A 84 -7.51 -15.15 -13.25
N VAL A 85 -7.08 -14.38 -12.24
CA VAL A 85 -5.88 -14.69 -11.44
C VAL A 85 -6.05 -16.02 -10.72
N ARG A 86 -7.21 -16.25 -10.08
CA ARG A 86 -7.52 -17.52 -9.42
C ARG A 86 -7.48 -18.68 -10.40
N ALA A 87 -8.12 -18.52 -11.56
CA ALA A 87 -8.12 -19.54 -12.62
C ALA A 87 -6.69 -19.82 -13.11
N PHE A 88 -5.89 -18.78 -13.37
CA PHE A 88 -4.50 -18.89 -13.82
C PHE A 88 -3.66 -19.77 -12.88
N PHE A 89 -3.70 -19.51 -11.57
CA PHE A 89 -2.93 -20.31 -10.61
C PHE A 89 -3.51 -21.72 -10.42
N ASN A 90 -4.83 -21.89 -10.49
CA ASN A 90 -5.46 -23.21 -10.41
C ASN A 90 -5.10 -24.11 -11.61
N GLU A 91 -4.93 -23.52 -12.80
CA GLU A 91 -4.55 -24.22 -14.03
C GLU A 91 -3.02 -24.38 -14.19
N GLY A 92 -2.23 -24.11 -13.14
CA GLY A 92 -0.79 -24.37 -13.12
C GLY A 92 0.10 -23.19 -13.57
N GLY A 93 -0.47 -21.99 -13.71
CA GLY A 93 0.31 -20.77 -13.84
C GLY A 93 1.20 -20.53 -12.61
N SER A 94 2.43 -20.04 -12.81
CA SER A 94 3.45 -19.94 -11.74
C SER A 94 4.06 -18.56 -11.56
N ARG A 95 4.06 -17.71 -12.59
CA ARG A 95 4.65 -16.37 -12.55
C ARG A 95 3.67 -15.39 -13.17
N LEU A 96 3.12 -14.50 -12.35
CA LEU A 96 2.15 -13.51 -12.79
C LEU A 96 2.54 -12.12 -12.32
N TYR A 97 2.57 -11.16 -13.23
CA TYR A 97 2.54 -9.74 -12.89
C TYR A 97 1.11 -9.21 -12.98
N VAL A 98 0.74 -8.29 -12.11
CA VAL A 98 -0.57 -7.61 -12.17
C VAL A 98 -0.36 -6.11 -12.19
N SER A 99 -0.93 -5.44 -13.18
CA SER A 99 -1.01 -3.98 -13.21
C SER A 99 -2.45 -3.55 -12.96
N ARG A 100 -2.65 -2.79 -11.88
CA ARG A 100 -3.98 -2.34 -11.47
C ARG A 100 -4.41 -1.15 -12.31
N VAL A 101 -5.63 -1.23 -12.83
CA VAL A 101 -6.30 -0.13 -13.53
C VAL A 101 -7.26 0.55 -12.57
N VAL A 102 -7.23 1.88 -12.52
CA VAL A 102 -8.11 2.68 -11.66
C VAL A 102 -8.84 3.70 -12.52
N GLY A 103 -10.17 3.70 -12.43
CA GLY A 103 -11.04 4.63 -13.16
C GLY A 103 -11.11 6.01 -12.51
N ALA A 104 -11.71 6.97 -13.23
CA ALA A 104 -11.86 8.34 -12.75
C ALA A 104 -12.71 8.42 -11.47
N GLY A 105 -12.39 9.36 -10.58
CA GLY A 105 -13.15 9.57 -9.33
C GLY A 105 -12.93 8.50 -8.25
N ALA A 106 -11.99 7.57 -8.44
CA ALA A 106 -11.56 6.70 -7.37
C ALA A 106 -10.92 7.52 -6.23
N ALA A 107 -11.20 7.15 -4.99
CA ALA A 107 -10.80 7.90 -3.81
C ALA A 107 -10.34 6.98 -2.69
N ALA A 108 -9.37 7.45 -1.91
CA ALA A 108 -8.91 6.77 -0.70
C ALA A 108 -9.79 7.19 0.48
N ALA A 109 -10.15 6.22 1.32
CA ALA A 109 -10.88 6.49 2.55
C ALA A 109 -10.02 7.26 3.55
N SER A 110 -10.65 8.07 4.39
CA SER A 110 -9.97 8.78 5.47
C SER A 110 -10.83 8.87 6.72
N GLY A 111 -10.17 8.99 7.87
CA GLY A 111 -10.78 9.13 9.19
C GLY A 111 -9.99 10.16 9.98
N ALA A 112 -10.61 11.31 10.25
CA ALA A 112 -9.96 12.39 10.98
C ALA A 112 -9.78 12.01 12.46
N ILE A 113 -8.57 12.21 12.99
CA ILE A 113 -8.26 12.05 14.40
C ILE A 113 -8.55 13.37 15.13
N THR A 114 -8.10 14.47 14.53
CA THR A 114 -8.31 15.85 15.00
C THR A 114 -9.65 16.42 14.51
N PRO A 115 -10.21 17.45 15.18
CA PRO A 115 -11.45 18.09 14.77
C PRO A 115 -11.40 18.66 13.33
N ALA A 116 -12.56 18.73 12.68
CA ALA A 116 -12.68 19.36 11.37
C ALA A 116 -12.26 20.83 11.42
N GLY A 117 -11.54 21.30 10.39
CA GLY A 117 -11.02 22.66 10.31
C GLY A 117 -9.68 22.91 11.01
N THR A 118 -9.10 21.89 11.65
CA THR A 118 -7.72 21.95 12.17
C THR A 118 -6.74 22.21 11.02
N ALA A 119 -5.79 23.12 11.20
CA ALA A 119 -4.80 23.44 10.18
C ALA A 119 -3.95 22.19 9.83
N ALA A 120 -3.56 22.02 8.56
CA ALA A 120 -2.85 20.81 8.12
C ALA A 120 -1.54 20.53 8.89
N ALA A 121 -0.87 21.57 9.40
CA ALA A 121 0.32 21.44 10.22
C ALA A 121 0.04 20.89 11.63
N GLU A 122 -1.20 20.94 12.09
CA GLU A 122 -1.68 20.52 13.43
C GLU A 122 -2.65 19.34 13.35
N ALA A 123 -3.03 18.93 12.15
CA ALA A 123 -4.02 17.89 11.92
C ALA A 123 -3.38 16.49 11.98
N ALA A 124 -4.17 15.52 12.45
CA ALA A 124 -3.84 14.11 12.31
C ALA A 124 -5.04 13.34 11.75
N ALA A 125 -4.77 12.37 10.88
CA ALA A 125 -5.79 11.52 10.27
C ALA A 125 -5.22 10.15 9.92
N PHE A 126 -6.08 9.13 9.94
CA PHE A 126 -5.81 7.87 9.26
C PHE A 126 -6.32 7.95 7.82
N VAL A 127 -5.56 7.41 6.88
CA VAL A 127 -5.88 7.38 5.45
C VAL A 127 -5.64 5.99 4.90
N ALA A 128 -6.51 5.51 4.01
CA ALA A 128 -6.21 4.36 3.19
C ALA A 128 -5.07 4.70 2.23
N ARG A 129 -4.14 3.77 2.02
CA ARG A 129 -2.97 3.98 1.17
C ARG A 129 -3.33 4.07 -0.31
N PHE A 130 -4.32 3.28 -0.72
CA PHE A 130 -4.77 3.19 -2.09
C PHE A 130 -6.25 3.54 -2.18
N PRO A 131 -6.70 4.09 -3.31
CA PRO A 131 -8.12 4.28 -3.55
C PRO A 131 -8.85 2.94 -3.64
N GLY A 132 -10.12 2.95 -3.24
CA GLY A 132 -10.99 1.78 -3.28
C GLY A 132 -11.96 1.72 -2.10
N SER A 133 -13.10 1.07 -2.32
CA SER A 133 -14.14 0.86 -1.32
C SER A 133 -13.69 -0.04 -0.17
N LEU A 134 -12.70 -0.91 -0.40
CA LEU A 134 -12.09 -1.75 0.63
C LEU A 134 -11.46 -0.91 1.77
N GLY A 135 -11.07 0.34 1.49
CA GLY A 135 -10.55 1.29 2.48
C GLY A 135 -11.57 1.77 3.52
N ASN A 136 -12.87 1.53 3.32
CA ASN A 136 -13.93 1.95 4.22
C ASN A 136 -14.02 1.04 5.45
N GLY A 137 -12.97 1.03 6.25
CA GLY A 137 -12.80 0.17 7.41
C GLY A 137 -12.82 0.91 8.75
N LEU A 138 -12.22 0.29 9.76
CA LEU A 138 -12.13 0.79 11.12
C LEU A 138 -10.70 0.70 11.62
N VAL A 139 -10.15 1.81 12.10
CA VAL A 139 -8.87 1.81 12.83
C VAL A 139 -9.17 1.91 14.32
N VAL A 140 -8.85 0.86 15.07
CA VAL A 140 -8.96 0.82 16.53
C VAL A 140 -7.60 1.17 17.13
N VAL A 141 -7.59 2.19 17.98
CA VAL A 141 -6.41 2.61 18.74
C VAL A 141 -6.61 2.30 20.20
N ARG A 142 -5.58 1.75 20.85
CA ARG A 142 -5.62 1.36 22.26
C ARG A 142 -4.37 1.83 22.99
N GLU A 143 -4.57 2.41 24.17
CA GLU A 143 -3.49 2.81 25.07
C GLU A 143 -3.01 1.61 25.89
N VAL A 144 -1.70 1.36 25.85
CA VAL A 144 -1.06 0.34 26.66
C VAL A 144 -0.10 1.01 27.64
N LEU A 145 -0.44 0.92 28.93
CA LEU A 145 0.36 1.45 30.03
C LEU A 145 1.19 0.34 30.67
N THR A 146 2.51 0.44 30.55
CA THR A 146 3.44 -0.58 31.09
C THR A 146 4.21 -0.01 32.28
N PRO A 147 4.05 -0.56 33.50
CA PRO A 147 4.85 -0.17 34.66
C PRO A 147 6.34 -0.30 34.38
N VAL A 148 7.13 0.71 34.78
CA VAL A 148 8.55 0.77 34.45
C VAL A 148 9.40 1.04 35.70
N ALA A 149 10.54 0.35 35.81
CA ALA A 149 11.51 0.61 36.87
C ALA A 149 12.45 1.78 36.51
N ALA A 150 13.07 2.42 37.50
CA ALA A 150 13.98 3.55 37.29
C ALA A 150 15.11 3.26 36.28
N THR A 151 15.67 2.05 36.28
CA THR A 151 16.72 1.64 35.34
C THR A 151 16.21 1.61 33.89
N ALA A 152 14.98 1.13 33.67
CA ALA A 152 14.36 1.13 32.35
C ALA A 152 13.95 2.55 31.90
N MET A 153 13.60 3.46 32.83
CA MET A 153 13.39 4.87 32.50
C MET A 153 14.66 5.59 32.05
N VAL A 154 15.83 5.19 32.57
CA VAL A 154 17.12 5.73 32.13
C VAL A 154 17.42 5.28 30.70
N ASN A 155 17.19 4.00 30.41
CA ASN A 155 17.47 3.37 29.11
C ASN A 155 16.38 3.59 28.06
N ALA A 156 15.26 4.23 28.42
CA ALA A 156 14.18 4.54 27.48
C ALA A 156 14.71 5.43 26.35
N PRO A 157 14.39 5.13 25.09
CA PRO A 157 14.82 5.94 23.95
C PRO A 157 14.23 7.35 24.01
N THR A 158 14.87 8.30 23.35
CA THR A 158 14.32 9.64 23.16
C THR A 158 12.94 9.56 22.48
N GLY A 159 12.00 10.42 22.88
CA GLY A 159 10.63 10.40 22.40
C GLY A 159 9.69 9.44 23.14
N THR A 160 10.17 8.69 24.13
CA THR A 160 9.29 7.88 24.99
C THR A 160 8.38 8.79 25.82
N LEU A 161 7.09 8.47 25.81
CA LEU A 161 6.08 9.11 26.65
C LEU A 161 5.91 8.30 27.95
N LEU A 162 5.99 8.97 29.08
CA LEU A 162 5.81 8.41 30.42
C LEU A 162 4.61 9.08 31.07
N VAL A 163 3.82 8.31 31.82
CA VAL A 163 2.79 8.84 32.71
C VAL A 163 3.12 8.48 34.15
N THR A 164 3.02 9.46 35.05
CA THR A 164 3.13 9.28 36.50
C THR A 164 1.79 9.63 37.19
N GLY A 165 1.64 9.23 38.45
CA GLY A 165 0.44 9.40 39.25
C GLY A 165 -0.61 8.29 39.08
N ALA A 166 -1.64 8.28 39.92
CA ALA A 166 -2.74 7.32 39.88
C ALA A 166 -4.10 8.01 40.07
N GLY A 167 -5.19 7.35 39.64
CA GLY A 167 -6.55 7.73 40.05
C GLY A 167 -7.05 9.11 39.58
N GLY A 168 -6.64 9.58 38.40
CA GLY A 168 -7.19 10.78 37.76
C GLY A 168 -6.35 12.06 37.91
N THR A 169 -5.26 12.03 38.68
CA THR A 169 -4.22 13.08 38.66
C THR A 169 -2.98 12.49 38.01
N THR A 170 -2.93 12.53 36.69
CA THR A 170 -1.80 12.01 35.90
C THR A 170 -1.01 13.16 35.27
N ALA A 171 0.32 13.02 35.24
CA ALA A 171 1.21 13.93 34.54
C ALA A 171 1.94 13.15 33.44
N TYR A 172 2.06 13.77 32.26
CA TYR A 172 2.76 13.20 31.12
C TYR A 172 4.14 13.84 30.97
N HIS A 173 5.13 12.98 30.71
CA HIS A 173 6.54 13.35 30.62
C HIS A 173 7.15 12.78 29.34
N LEU A 174 8.00 13.54 28.68
CA LEU A 174 8.67 13.16 27.45
C LEU A 174 10.17 13.01 27.69
N LYS A 175 10.75 11.93 27.16
CA LYS A 175 12.21 11.75 27.13
C LYS A 175 12.82 12.63 26.03
N VAL A 176 13.60 13.65 26.41
CA VAL A 176 14.31 14.55 25.49
C VAL A 176 15.81 14.40 25.70
N GLY A 177 16.52 13.85 24.72
CA GLY A 177 17.88 13.38 24.91
C GLY A 177 17.93 12.33 26.02
N ASN A 178 18.69 12.60 27.08
CA ASN A 178 18.82 11.73 28.25
C ASN A 178 17.90 12.10 29.42
N ASP A 179 17.22 13.24 29.35
CA ASP A 179 16.46 13.80 30.46
C ASP A 179 14.95 13.64 30.26
N TRP A 180 14.21 13.58 31.37
CA TRP A 180 12.76 13.65 31.36
C TRP A 180 12.33 15.11 31.48
N ARG A 181 11.29 15.50 30.73
CA ARG A 181 10.72 16.85 30.74
C ARG A 181 9.19 16.78 30.68
N PRO A 182 8.47 17.81 31.13
CA PRO A 182 7.02 17.85 30.98
C PRO A 182 6.60 17.71 29.52
N ALA A 183 5.67 16.82 29.20
CA ALA A 183 5.21 16.62 27.82
C ALA A 183 4.39 17.82 27.30
N THR A 184 3.88 18.67 28.20
CA THR A 184 3.19 19.94 27.88
C THR A 184 4.14 21.04 27.43
N ASP A 185 5.40 21.00 27.87
CA ASP A 185 6.46 21.92 27.44
C ASP A 185 7.82 21.18 27.45
N PRO A 186 8.18 20.51 26.34
CA PRO A 186 9.47 19.82 26.22
C PRO A 186 10.70 20.74 26.28
N THR A 187 10.51 22.07 26.25
CA THR A 187 11.61 23.03 26.38
C THR A 187 11.91 23.41 27.83
N ALA A 188 11.00 23.09 28.75
CA ALA A 188 11.14 23.33 30.18
C ALA A 188 12.33 22.60 30.82
N ALA A 189 12.61 22.93 32.08
CA ALA A 189 13.70 22.32 32.84
C ALA A 189 13.53 20.80 32.96
N ALA A 190 14.65 20.09 32.99
CA ALA A 190 14.66 18.65 33.21
C ALA A 190 14.07 18.29 34.59
N GLU A 191 13.24 17.26 34.61
CA GLU A 191 12.63 16.71 35.81
C GLU A 191 13.55 15.70 36.49
N VAL A 192 13.41 15.61 37.80
CA VAL A 192 14.23 14.70 38.61
C VAL A 192 13.72 13.27 38.43
N ALA A 193 14.48 12.43 37.74
CA ALA A 193 14.10 11.05 37.43
C ALA A 193 13.73 10.20 38.67
N ALA A 194 14.36 10.45 39.83
CA ALA A 194 14.03 9.76 41.08
C ALA A 194 12.62 10.11 41.58
N THR A 195 12.18 11.35 41.41
CA THR A 195 10.83 11.80 41.75
C THR A 195 9.80 11.13 40.86
N LEU A 196 10.05 11.09 39.55
CA LEU A 196 9.19 10.40 38.59
C LEU A 196 9.11 8.90 38.88
N ALA A 197 10.24 8.27 39.24
CA ALA A 197 10.29 6.85 39.56
C ALA A 197 9.51 6.48 40.83
N ALA A 198 9.34 7.42 41.76
CA ALA A 198 8.55 7.23 42.98
C ALA A 198 7.04 7.40 42.75
N ASP A 199 6.64 8.04 41.64
CA ASP A 199 5.25 8.42 41.34
C ASP A 199 4.56 7.43 40.38
N THR A 200 4.70 6.12 40.63
CA THR A 200 4.04 5.05 39.84
C THR A 200 4.24 5.17 38.32
N PRO A 201 5.49 5.22 37.83
CA PRO A 201 5.78 5.48 36.42
C PRO A 201 5.31 4.34 35.52
N ARG A 202 4.65 4.69 34.41
CA ARG A 202 4.28 3.78 33.32
C ARG A 202 4.68 4.36 31.98
N ILE A 203 5.26 3.56 31.10
CA ILE A 203 5.47 3.95 29.70
C ILE A 203 4.13 3.86 28.98
N VAL A 204 3.82 4.87 28.19
CA VAL A 204 2.64 4.93 27.34
C VAL A 204 3.04 4.47 25.95
N SER A 205 2.40 3.40 25.48
CA SER A 205 2.56 2.90 24.12
C SER A 205 1.20 2.72 23.44
N LEU A 206 1.24 2.67 22.11
CA LEU A 206 0.06 2.61 21.27
C LEU A 206 0.00 1.23 20.58
N LEU A 207 -1.17 0.59 20.71
CA LEU A 207 -1.60 -0.49 19.85
C LEU A 207 -2.56 0.07 18.80
N VAL A 208 -2.30 -0.23 17.53
CA VAL A 208 -3.19 0.09 16.42
C VAL A 208 -3.64 -1.20 15.77
N VAL A 209 -4.95 -1.41 15.64
CA VAL A 209 -5.55 -2.51 14.88
C VAL A 209 -6.32 -1.89 13.73
N ALA A 210 -5.87 -2.14 12.50
CA ALA A 210 -6.50 -1.60 11.30
C ALA A 210 -7.30 -2.71 10.62
N ILE A 211 -8.62 -2.51 10.52
CA ILE A 211 -9.57 -3.48 9.99
C ILE A 211 -10.11 -2.91 8.68
N ASP A 212 -10.04 -3.67 7.58
CA ASP A 212 -10.58 -3.24 6.29
C ASP A 212 -12.10 -3.47 6.16
N ALA A 213 -12.68 -3.09 5.02
CA ALA A 213 -14.12 -3.22 4.81
C ALA A 213 -14.62 -4.68 4.71
N ASP A 214 -13.72 -5.64 4.47
CA ASP A 214 -14.03 -7.08 4.44
C ASP A 214 -13.87 -7.72 5.83
N GLY A 215 -13.26 -7.01 6.77
CA GLY A 215 -13.04 -7.47 8.14
C GLY A 215 -11.65 -8.06 8.39
N GLU A 216 -10.73 -7.98 7.43
CA GLU A 216 -9.35 -8.40 7.62
C GLU A 216 -8.59 -7.37 8.47
N ASP A 217 -7.85 -7.83 9.47
CA ASP A 217 -7.16 -6.96 10.41
C ASP A 217 -5.64 -7.08 10.35
N LEU A 218 -4.97 -5.95 10.59
CA LEU A 218 -3.53 -5.85 10.77
C LEU A 218 -3.23 -5.05 12.04
N SER A 219 -2.46 -5.63 12.95
CA SER A 219 -2.13 -5.01 14.23
C SER A 219 -0.67 -4.60 14.34
N PHE A 220 -0.45 -3.48 15.01
CA PHE A 220 0.87 -2.91 15.31
C PHE A 220 0.92 -2.54 16.79
N GLU A 221 1.84 -3.15 17.53
CA GLU A 221 1.98 -2.93 18.97
C GLU A 221 3.29 -2.19 19.30
N GLY A 222 3.32 -1.51 20.45
CA GLY A 222 4.53 -0.88 20.97
C GLY A 222 4.90 0.41 20.24
N LEU A 223 3.93 1.06 19.59
CA LEU A 223 4.17 2.30 18.87
C LEU A 223 4.29 3.49 19.84
N GLY A 224 5.17 4.43 19.49
CA GLY A 224 5.38 5.69 20.22
C GLY A 224 4.65 6.87 19.57
N PHE A 225 4.50 7.95 20.33
CA PHE A 225 3.78 9.17 19.91
C PHE A 225 4.69 10.26 19.34
N ASP A 226 5.96 10.29 19.74
CA ASP A 226 6.91 11.33 19.34
C ASP A 226 7.75 10.95 18.12
N ARG A 227 8.05 11.92 17.25
CA ARG A 227 8.85 11.73 16.03
C ARG A 227 10.28 11.29 16.29
N SER A 228 10.86 11.66 17.43
CA SER A 228 12.21 11.25 17.80
C SER A 228 12.28 9.79 18.26
N HIS A 229 11.13 9.16 18.52
CA HIS A 229 11.07 7.78 18.96
C HIS A 229 11.33 6.81 17.80
N PRO A 230 12.21 5.79 17.98
CA PRO A 230 12.48 4.79 16.93
C PRO A 230 11.22 4.04 16.47
N ALA A 231 10.27 3.83 17.39
CA ALA A 231 8.99 3.19 17.12
C ALA A 231 7.82 4.17 16.93
N TRP A 232 8.07 5.41 16.50
CA TRP A 232 7.00 6.39 16.26
C TRP A 232 5.95 5.84 15.28
N VAL A 233 4.65 6.01 15.60
CA VAL A 233 3.54 5.57 14.76
C VAL A 233 3.61 6.13 13.33
N GLY A 234 4.11 7.35 13.16
CA GLY A 234 4.26 7.96 11.84
C GLY A 234 5.37 7.34 10.97
N HIS A 235 6.35 6.65 11.56
CA HIS A 235 7.35 5.89 10.79
C HIS A 235 6.78 4.57 10.31
N PHE A 236 6.10 3.83 11.20
CA PHE A 236 5.56 2.49 10.91
C PHE A 236 4.32 2.54 10.00
N MET A 237 3.44 3.51 10.24
CA MET A 237 2.24 3.75 9.43
C MET A 237 2.43 4.93 8.48
N SER A 238 3.62 5.10 7.92
CA SER A 238 3.90 6.19 6.96
C SER A 238 3.01 6.07 5.71
N ALA A 239 2.57 7.22 5.19
CA ALA A 239 1.91 7.30 3.87
C ALA A 239 2.86 6.91 2.72
N THR A 240 4.16 7.08 2.91
CA THR A 240 5.22 6.76 1.94
C THR A 240 6.31 5.90 2.63
N PRO A 241 6.04 4.61 2.87
CA PRO A 241 6.98 3.74 3.56
C PRO A 241 8.21 3.47 2.69
N ALA A 242 9.38 3.41 3.34
CA ALA A 242 10.65 3.18 2.64
C ALA A 242 10.80 1.74 2.14
N ARG A 243 10.12 0.77 2.78
CA ARG A 243 10.16 -0.64 2.38
C ARG A 243 9.01 -0.95 1.43
N ARG A 244 9.33 -1.62 0.32
CA ARG A 244 8.32 -2.05 -0.66
C ARG A 244 7.28 -3.01 -0.07
N ALA A 245 7.69 -3.92 0.82
CA ALA A 245 6.76 -4.81 1.52
C ALA A 245 5.68 -4.04 2.30
N ASP A 246 6.09 -3.03 3.07
CA ASP A 246 5.17 -2.17 3.85
C ASP A 246 4.24 -1.37 2.93
N HIS A 247 4.75 -0.88 1.80
CA HIS A 247 3.94 -0.20 0.78
C HIS A 247 2.81 -1.08 0.24
N LEU A 248 3.07 -2.38 0.08
CA LEU A 248 2.11 -3.32 -0.52
C LEU A 248 1.16 -3.95 0.48
N GLN A 249 1.61 -4.14 1.73
CA GLN A 249 0.85 -4.87 2.76
C GLN A 249 0.06 -3.93 3.67
N ASN A 250 0.64 -2.80 4.07
CA ASN A 250 0.00 -1.91 5.03
C ASN A 250 -1.07 -1.08 4.31
N MET A 251 -2.33 -1.48 4.47
CA MET A 251 -3.44 -0.83 3.79
C MET A 251 -3.74 0.59 4.29
N PHE A 252 -3.44 0.85 5.56
CA PHE A 252 -3.71 2.13 6.21
C PHE A 252 -2.41 2.84 6.59
N ALA A 253 -2.46 4.16 6.59
CA ALA A 253 -1.39 5.04 7.00
C ALA A 253 -1.95 6.12 7.96
N ILE A 254 -1.05 6.73 8.72
CA ILE A 254 -1.34 7.92 9.52
C ILE A 254 -0.64 9.13 8.89
N THR A 255 -1.35 10.23 8.77
CA THR A 255 -0.78 11.54 8.45
C THR A 255 -0.80 12.39 9.70
N VAL A 256 0.36 12.92 10.12
CA VAL A 256 0.50 13.74 11.32
C VAL A 256 1.23 15.04 10.95
N GLY A 257 0.54 16.18 11.08
CA GLY A 257 1.05 17.50 10.76
C GLY A 257 2.29 17.87 11.57
N GLY A 258 3.25 18.58 10.94
CA GLY A 258 4.60 18.81 11.48
C GLY A 258 4.67 19.50 12.85
N ASN A 259 3.61 20.20 13.28
CA ASN A 259 3.55 20.92 14.55
C ASN A 259 2.88 20.11 15.67
N VAL A 260 2.36 18.92 15.39
CA VAL A 260 1.72 18.07 16.40
C VAL A 260 2.79 17.47 17.31
N SER A 261 2.74 17.78 18.61
CA SER A 261 3.59 17.20 19.65
C SER A 261 3.11 15.79 20.08
N ALA A 262 3.95 15.07 20.82
CA ALA A 262 3.62 13.74 21.33
C ALA A 262 2.33 13.72 22.19
N LEU A 263 2.17 14.73 23.06
CA LEU A 263 1.01 14.82 23.94
C LEU A 263 -0.26 15.23 23.17
N GLU A 264 -0.14 16.14 22.19
CA GLU A 264 -1.27 16.51 21.33
C GLU A 264 -1.74 15.32 20.49
N LEU A 265 -0.80 14.53 19.94
CA LEU A 265 -1.14 13.31 19.20
C LEU A 265 -1.85 12.30 20.09
N HIS A 266 -1.31 12.03 21.29
CA HIS A 266 -1.95 11.17 22.28
C HIS A 266 -3.37 11.65 22.62
N THR A 267 -3.51 12.92 22.97
CA THR A 267 -4.80 13.53 23.33
C THR A 267 -5.79 13.43 22.18
N ALA A 268 -5.36 13.70 20.95
CA ALA A 268 -6.21 13.62 19.76
C ALA A 268 -6.64 12.18 19.45
N LEU A 269 -5.74 11.20 19.59
CA LEU A 269 -6.05 9.78 19.38
C LEU A 269 -7.10 9.27 20.36
N PHE A 270 -7.01 9.65 21.64
CA PHE A 270 -7.90 9.17 22.70
C PHE A 270 -9.05 10.14 23.04
N ALA A 271 -9.26 11.20 22.25
CA ALA A 271 -10.41 12.08 22.41
C ALA A 271 -11.73 11.30 22.25
N GLY A 272 -12.53 11.23 23.33
CA GLY A 272 -13.78 10.47 23.35
C GLY A 272 -13.60 8.95 23.42
N ALA A 273 -12.39 8.46 23.75
CA ALA A 273 -12.14 7.04 23.96
C ALA A 273 -12.96 6.48 25.13
N ALA A 274 -13.33 5.21 25.03
CA ALA A 274 -13.96 4.46 26.11
C ALA A 274 -12.94 3.52 26.76
N THR A 275 -13.15 3.18 28.02
CA THR A 275 -12.35 2.16 28.69
C THR A 275 -12.86 0.77 28.33
N ASN A 276 -11.99 -0.08 27.78
CA ASN A 276 -12.34 -1.46 27.44
C ASN A 276 -12.39 -2.38 28.68
N ALA A 277 -12.76 -3.65 28.50
CA ALA A 277 -12.86 -4.62 29.58
C ALA A 277 -11.54 -4.88 30.34
N ALA A 278 -10.40 -4.59 29.70
CA ALA A 278 -9.07 -4.68 30.30
C ALA A 278 -8.63 -3.39 31.03
N GLY A 279 -9.49 -2.38 31.11
CA GLY A 279 -9.17 -1.10 31.75
C GLY A 279 -8.35 -0.13 30.89
N GLN A 280 -8.19 -0.41 29.59
CA GLN A 280 -7.38 0.37 28.65
C GLN A 280 -8.25 1.36 27.88
N LEU A 281 -7.75 2.57 27.61
CA LEU A 281 -8.43 3.53 26.73
C LEU A 281 -8.41 2.99 25.30
N GLU A 282 -9.58 2.99 24.66
CA GLU A 282 -9.77 2.48 23.31
C GLU A 282 -10.72 3.39 22.51
N ARG A 283 -10.38 3.63 21.25
CA ARG A 283 -11.22 4.37 20.31
C ARG A 283 -11.22 3.70 18.94
N GLY A 284 -12.41 3.51 18.38
CA GLY A 284 -12.58 3.17 16.98
C GLY A 284 -12.71 4.43 16.13
N ILE A 285 -11.89 4.56 15.09
CA ILE A 285 -11.88 5.66 14.14
C ILE A 285 -12.36 5.09 12.80
N PRO A 286 -13.61 5.35 12.38
CA PRO A 286 -14.11 4.87 11.11
C PRO A 286 -13.44 5.62 9.96
N LEU A 287 -13.07 4.90 8.92
CA LEU A 287 -12.58 5.47 7.67
C LEU A 287 -13.70 5.38 6.63
N ALA A 288 -13.95 6.49 5.93
CA ALA A 288 -15.01 6.58 4.93
C ALA A 288 -14.55 7.40 3.72
N GLY A 289 -15.34 7.35 2.64
CA GLY A 289 -15.07 8.07 1.40
C GLY A 289 -14.18 7.33 0.40
N GLY A 290 -13.84 6.07 0.68
CA GLY A 290 -13.17 5.18 -0.26
C GLY A 290 -14.10 4.79 -1.41
N LEU A 291 -13.66 5.02 -2.64
CA LEU A 291 -14.43 4.76 -3.87
C LEU A 291 -13.56 4.00 -4.87
N ASP A 292 -14.14 2.99 -5.52
CA ASP A 292 -13.48 2.23 -6.60
C ASP A 292 -13.39 3.02 -7.92
N GLY A 293 -14.14 4.12 -8.02
CA GLY A 293 -14.17 5.01 -9.17
C GLY A 293 -15.22 4.63 -10.22
N ALA A 294 -15.15 5.28 -11.38
CA ALA A 294 -15.94 4.92 -12.54
C ALA A 294 -15.35 3.71 -13.28
N ALA A 295 -16.11 3.18 -14.23
CA ALA A 295 -15.60 2.20 -15.18
C ALA A 295 -14.29 2.67 -15.83
N PRO A 296 -13.23 1.84 -15.84
CA PRO A 296 -11.99 2.19 -16.51
C PRO A 296 -12.16 2.41 -18.01
N VAL A 297 -11.44 3.40 -18.55
CA VAL A 297 -11.38 3.73 -19.98
C VAL A 297 -9.99 3.37 -20.55
N ALA A 298 -9.82 3.44 -21.87
CA ALA A 298 -8.57 3.08 -22.55
C ALA A 298 -7.37 3.87 -22.02
N ALA A 299 -7.56 5.14 -21.65
CA ALA A 299 -6.50 5.95 -21.04
C ALA A 299 -5.97 5.35 -19.72
N ASN A 300 -6.83 4.74 -18.90
CA ASN A 300 -6.40 4.08 -17.67
C ASN A 300 -5.61 2.78 -17.97
N TYR A 301 -6.04 2.01 -18.97
CA TYR A 301 -5.31 0.81 -19.42
C TYR A 301 -3.94 1.16 -20.01
N SER A 302 -3.83 2.27 -20.74
CA SER A 302 -2.56 2.76 -21.29
C SER A 302 -1.52 3.02 -20.19
N LEU A 303 -1.93 3.66 -19.08
CA LEU A 303 -1.06 3.88 -17.92
C LEU A 303 -0.58 2.54 -17.32
N ALA A 304 -1.51 1.62 -17.07
CA ALA A 304 -1.24 0.32 -16.49
C ALA A 304 -0.30 -0.54 -17.37
N LEU A 305 -0.57 -0.62 -18.68
CA LEU A 305 0.32 -1.29 -19.65
C LEU A 305 1.71 -0.64 -19.69
N GLY A 306 1.79 0.67 -19.46
CA GLY A 306 3.07 1.35 -19.35
C GLY A 306 3.91 0.90 -18.15
N GLU A 307 3.33 0.41 -17.04
CA GLU A 307 4.08 -0.18 -15.92
C GLU A 307 4.81 -1.46 -16.35
N LEU A 308 4.16 -2.26 -17.20
CA LEU A 308 4.67 -3.53 -17.69
C LEU A 308 5.72 -3.39 -18.79
N SER A 309 5.90 -2.19 -19.34
CA SER A 309 6.84 -1.95 -20.45
C SER A 309 8.29 -2.21 -20.06
N GLY A 310 8.67 -1.97 -18.79
CA GLY A 310 10.02 -2.20 -18.28
C GLY A 310 10.34 -3.66 -17.92
N LEU A 311 9.34 -4.56 -17.96
CA LEU A 311 9.50 -5.96 -17.57
C LEU A 311 9.74 -6.83 -18.81
N GLU A 312 11.01 -7.09 -19.13
CA GLU A 312 11.40 -7.80 -20.37
C GLU A 312 11.01 -9.29 -20.38
N ASP A 313 10.73 -9.89 -19.22
CA ASP A 313 10.47 -11.32 -19.08
C ASP A 313 9.00 -11.73 -19.24
N ILE A 314 8.10 -10.76 -19.50
CA ILE A 314 6.69 -11.04 -19.80
C ILE A 314 6.57 -11.64 -21.19
N SER A 315 5.94 -12.81 -21.29
CA SER A 315 5.64 -13.48 -22.56
C SER A 315 4.18 -13.39 -22.98
N ILE A 316 3.26 -13.19 -22.03
CA ILE A 316 1.81 -13.14 -22.27
C ILE A 316 1.23 -11.93 -21.55
N VAL A 317 0.39 -11.14 -22.24
CA VAL A 317 -0.36 -10.03 -21.64
C VAL A 317 -1.85 -10.22 -21.89
N ALA A 318 -2.68 -10.01 -20.88
CA ALA A 318 -4.13 -10.06 -20.99
C ALA A 318 -4.79 -8.96 -20.17
N ALA A 319 -6.02 -8.60 -20.52
CA ALA A 319 -6.86 -7.68 -19.76
C ALA A 319 -8.21 -8.33 -19.43
N PRO A 320 -8.25 -9.25 -18.45
CA PRO A 320 -9.46 -10.02 -18.17
C PRO A 320 -10.64 -9.13 -17.78
N GLY A 321 -11.79 -9.32 -18.44
CA GLY A 321 -13.00 -8.56 -18.21
C GLY A 321 -13.02 -7.17 -18.86
N SER A 322 -12.00 -6.78 -19.64
CA SER A 322 -11.98 -5.49 -20.32
C SER A 322 -13.17 -5.30 -21.28
N SER A 323 -13.71 -6.41 -21.81
CA SER A 323 -14.87 -6.44 -22.68
C SER A 323 -16.20 -6.08 -21.99
N ALA A 324 -16.19 -5.93 -20.67
CA ALA A 324 -17.31 -5.42 -19.89
C ALA A 324 -17.44 -3.89 -19.93
N PHE A 325 -16.43 -3.17 -20.44
CA PHE A 325 -16.37 -1.70 -20.44
C PHE A 325 -16.62 -1.10 -21.82
N GLY A 326 -17.03 0.16 -21.88
CA GLY A 326 -17.46 0.81 -23.12
C GLY A 326 -16.40 0.89 -24.22
N GLU A 327 -15.13 1.10 -23.86
CA GLU A 327 -13.99 1.28 -24.80
C GLU A 327 -13.25 -0.04 -25.07
N THR A 328 -13.99 -1.14 -25.21
CA THR A 328 -13.40 -2.48 -25.37
C THR A 328 -12.42 -2.57 -26.56
N GLN A 329 -12.78 -2.00 -27.71
CA GLN A 329 -11.96 -2.10 -28.92
C GLN A 329 -10.65 -1.31 -28.77
N GLU A 330 -10.72 -0.13 -28.16
CA GLU A 330 -9.56 0.72 -27.87
C GLU A 330 -8.62 0.03 -26.87
N ILE A 331 -9.17 -0.62 -25.85
CA ILE A 331 -8.38 -1.41 -24.89
C ILE A 331 -7.69 -2.59 -25.61
N ASN A 332 -8.41 -3.32 -26.47
CA ASN A 332 -7.81 -4.40 -27.27
C ASN A 332 -6.68 -3.89 -28.18
N ASN A 333 -6.87 -2.74 -28.83
CA ASN A 333 -5.83 -2.11 -29.64
C ASN A 333 -4.60 -1.72 -28.81
N LEU A 334 -4.77 -1.29 -27.55
CA LEU A 334 -3.65 -1.01 -26.64
C LEU A 334 -2.89 -2.27 -26.25
N LEU A 335 -3.56 -3.40 -26.00
CA LEU A 335 -2.89 -4.68 -25.75
C LEU A 335 -2.09 -5.15 -26.96
N ILE A 336 -2.66 -5.03 -28.16
CA ILE A 336 -1.97 -5.35 -29.42
C ILE A 336 -0.73 -4.47 -29.57
N ALA A 337 -0.88 -3.15 -29.46
CA ALA A 337 0.23 -2.20 -29.58
C ALA A 337 1.33 -2.45 -28.55
N HIS A 338 0.96 -2.84 -27.32
CA HIS A 338 1.91 -3.21 -26.28
C HIS A 338 2.70 -4.48 -26.65
N ALA A 339 2.03 -5.49 -27.18
CA ALA A 339 2.66 -6.74 -27.61
C ALA A 339 3.53 -6.57 -28.87
N GLU A 340 3.15 -5.69 -29.80
CA GLU A 340 3.90 -5.37 -31.02
C GLU A 340 5.11 -4.45 -30.77
N SER A 341 5.26 -3.91 -29.56
CA SER A 341 6.35 -3.00 -29.24
C SER A 341 7.72 -3.67 -29.46
N ARG A 342 8.69 -2.86 -29.90
CA ARG A 342 9.97 -3.36 -30.41
C ARG A 342 10.68 -4.18 -29.33
N ARG A 343 10.99 -5.46 -29.64
CA ARG A 343 11.64 -6.42 -28.74
C ARG A 343 10.81 -6.85 -27.52
N ALA A 344 9.48 -6.65 -27.53
CA ALA A 344 8.64 -7.15 -26.45
C ALA A 344 8.46 -8.68 -26.48
N TYR A 345 8.36 -9.28 -27.68
CA TYR A 345 8.15 -10.73 -27.86
C TYR A 345 6.98 -11.31 -27.04
N ARG A 346 5.88 -10.54 -26.94
CA ARG A 346 4.69 -10.87 -26.14
C ARG A 346 3.55 -11.36 -27.02
N ILE A 347 2.69 -12.20 -26.44
CA ILE A 347 1.37 -12.55 -27.00
C ILE A 347 0.30 -11.76 -26.25
N ALA A 348 -0.57 -11.07 -26.99
CA ALA A 348 -1.77 -10.45 -26.42
C ALA A 348 -2.94 -11.44 -26.45
N VAL A 349 -3.54 -11.68 -25.28
CA VAL A 349 -4.80 -12.45 -25.15
C VAL A 349 -5.94 -11.45 -25.00
N LEU A 350 -6.83 -11.45 -25.98
CA LEU A 350 -7.94 -10.49 -26.08
C LEU A 350 -9.22 -11.12 -25.56
N ASP A 351 -9.97 -10.36 -24.78
CA ASP A 351 -11.27 -10.80 -24.25
C ASP A 351 -12.37 -10.58 -25.29
N LEU A 352 -13.31 -11.51 -25.37
CA LEU A 352 -14.41 -11.42 -26.31
C LEU A 352 -15.52 -10.53 -25.73
N PRO A 353 -16.21 -9.73 -26.56
CA PRO A 353 -17.43 -9.05 -26.14
C PRO A 353 -18.43 -10.02 -25.52
N ARG A 354 -19.20 -9.52 -24.54
CA ARG A 354 -20.25 -10.31 -23.89
C ARG A 354 -21.22 -10.89 -24.93
N ASP A 355 -21.69 -12.09 -24.63
CA ASP A 355 -22.67 -12.84 -25.43
C ASP A 355 -22.18 -13.22 -26.84
N GLN A 356 -20.87 -13.09 -27.12
CA GLN A 356 -20.27 -13.66 -28.32
C GLN A 356 -19.77 -15.08 -28.06
N THR A 357 -20.13 -15.98 -28.97
CA THR A 357 -19.63 -17.35 -29.01
C THR A 357 -18.22 -17.39 -29.63
N PRO A 358 -17.43 -18.45 -29.38
CA PRO A 358 -16.13 -18.63 -30.04
C PRO A 358 -16.20 -18.61 -31.58
N GLY A 359 -17.34 -18.96 -32.18
CA GLY A 359 -17.53 -18.88 -33.64
C GLY A 359 -17.76 -17.45 -34.16
N GLN A 360 -18.12 -16.52 -33.28
CA GLN A 360 -18.29 -15.09 -33.58
C GLN A 360 -17.01 -14.29 -33.29
N ALA A 361 -16.06 -14.88 -32.57
CA ALA A 361 -14.69 -14.40 -32.43
C ALA A 361 -13.97 -14.54 -33.79
N ARG A 362 -14.17 -13.58 -34.70
CA ARG A 362 -13.44 -13.57 -35.97
C ARG A 362 -12.10 -12.86 -35.81
N THR A 363 -11.08 -13.57 -36.27
CA THR A 363 -9.64 -13.26 -36.38
C THR A 363 -9.33 -11.88 -36.91
#